data_AF-A0A931VDH7-F1
#
_entry.id   AF-A0A931VDH7-F1
#
_cell.length_a   1.000
_cell.length_b   1.000
_cell.length_c   1.000
_cell.angle_alpha   90.00
_cell.angle_beta   90.00
_cell.angle_gamma   90.00
#
_symmetry.space_group_name_H-M   'P 1'
#
loop_
_entity.id
_entity.type
_entity.pdbx_description
1 polymer ?
#
loop_
_entity_poly.entity_id
_entity_poly.type
_entity_poly.pdbx_seq_one_letter_code
_entity_poly.pdbx_strand_id
1 'polypeptide(L)'
;MNVFKKYKAALLLISVAIFLIVALVTTQYYLLPAYTQAKQHEQAGIAANTVLQACKDAYDFWRHCYEVEVEKMSQKYPLPVSLLAFSKIQALDNRTNECHVIAHAIMKQYVTDHPDNWTEYAQQIDPYSCNYGFIHGIVEARSMVDKTFVLSAQTIPELCSEFSKHTKTQGLEETCAHIMGHVLLVNKEGDIDDAVTVCKNVPSRMQRECFAGSFMESYTRTNLVAHGIAEYVPWNDETIQKQETLCKSYTDLPAFSCWQEISHMYNSRTRYQPEAVFAQCQVAGEERLIDSCYLHAVNELTQNNNADDAYLSKLCMPYDQKPPQYQTCMNTIIRSLIYDKTALAERALQFCTVVNTQHARTCFQIIGGALERRATQEEKQLWCGKAPEEYREICKNAA
;
A
#
# COMPACT_ATOMS: atom_id res chain seq x y z
N MET A 1 59.22 -18.26 -46.55
CA MET A 1 59.32 -17.70 -45.18
C MET A 1 58.44 -16.48 -44.90
N ASN A 2 58.18 -15.56 -45.85
CA ASN A 2 57.38 -14.35 -45.57
C ASN A 2 55.88 -14.58 -45.33
N VAL A 3 55.30 -15.64 -45.89
CA VAL A 3 53.87 -15.96 -45.76
C VAL A 3 53.50 -16.39 -44.33
N PHE A 4 54.32 -17.24 -43.70
CA PHE A 4 54.09 -17.72 -42.33
C PHE A 4 54.16 -16.61 -41.26
N LYS A 5 55.03 -15.61 -41.45
CA LYS A 5 55.11 -14.44 -40.54
C LYS A 5 53.83 -13.60 -40.59
N LYS A 6 53.23 -13.43 -41.79
CA LYS A 6 51.97 -12.70 -41.96
C LYS A 6 50.80 -13.41 -41.28
N TYR A 7 50.69 -14.73 -41.40
CA TYR A 7 49.64 -15.50 -40.73
C TYR A 7 49.75 -15.46 -39.20
N LYS A 8 50.97 -15.55 -38.63
CA LYS A 8 51.16 -15.42 -37.18
C LYS A 8 50.77 -14.04 -36.65
N ALA A 9 51.10 -12.96 -37.38
CA ALA A 9 50.70 -11.61 -37.01
C ALA A 9 49.17 -11.43 -37.08
N ALA A 10 48.52 -11.96 -38.12
CA ALA A 10 47.07 -11.91 -38.25
C ALA A 10 46.36 -12.70 -37.14
N LEU A 11 46.82 -13.91 -36.83
CA LEU A 11 46.27 -14.72 -35.72
C LEU A 11 46.43 -14.02 -34.37
N LEU A 12 47.59 -13.41 -34.10
CA LEU A 12 47.82 -12.64 -32.87
C LEU A 12 46.85 -11.45 -32.77
N LEU A 13 46.66 -10.69 -33.85
CA LEU A 13 45.72 -9.57 -33.88
C LEU A 13 44.27 -10.04 -33.64
N ILE A 14 43.87 -11.17 -34.23
CA ILE A 14 42.55 -11.77 -34.00
C ILE A 14 42.39 -12.21 -32.54
N SER A 15 43.38 -12.89 -31.96
CA SER A 15 43.34 -13.33 -30.56
C SER A 15 43.26 -12.13 -29.60
N VAL A 16 44.00 -11.05 -29.85
CA VAL A 16 43.93 -9.82 -29.05
C VAL A 16 42.56 -9.16 -29.19
N ALA A 17 42.01 -9.08 -30.40
CA ALA A 17 40.67 -8.52 -30.62
C ALA A 17 39.59 -9.32 -29.89
N ILE A 18 39.63 -10.66 -29.96
CA ILE A 18 38.71 -11.54 -29.23
C ILE A 18 38.85 -11.32 -27.71
N PHE A 19 40.08 -11.26 -27.19
CA PHE A 19 40.30 -11.01 -25.76
C PHE A 19 39.73 -9.66 -25.32
N LEU A 20 39.90 -8.60 -26.11
CA LEU A 20 39.35 -7.28 -25.81
C LEU A 20 37.82 -7.28 -25.87
N ILE A 21 37.20 -7.97 -26.83
CA ILE A 21 35.75 -8.13 -26.91
C ILE A 21 35.23 -8.90 -25.69
N VAL A 22 35.86 -10.01 -25.32
CA VAL A 22 35.48 -10.78 -24.13
C VAL A 22 35.64 -9.92 -22.87
N ALA A 23 36.75 -9.20 -22.70
CA ALA A 23 36.95 -8.32 -21.56
C ALA A 23 35.91 -7.18 -21.49
N LEU A 24 35.56 -6.59 -22.63
CA LEU A 24 34.52 -5.55 -22.71
C LEU A 24 33.15 -6.12 -22.34
N VAL A 25 32.80 -7.27 -22.91
CA VAL A 25 31.55 -8.00 -22.60
C VAL A 25 31.53 -8.36 -21.11
N THR A 26 32.59 -8.97 -20.57
CA THR A 26 32.64 -9.33 -19.15
C THR A 26 32.50 -8.10 -18.24
N THR A 27 33.15 -6.98 -18.59
CA THR A 27 33.05 -5.74 -17.83
C THR A 27 31.64 -5.16 -17.88
N GLN A 28 31.03 -5.10 -19.07
CA GLN A 28 29.71 -4.52 -19.29
C GLN A 28 28.59 -5.37 -18.69
N TYR A 29 28.69 -6.71 -18.77
CA TYR A 29 27.64 -7.62 -18.32
C TYR A 29 27.76 -8.05 -16.86
N TYR A 30 28.96 -8.04 -16.25
CA TYR A 30 29.15 -8.52 -14.88
C TYR A 30 29.67 -7.44 -13.92
N LEU A 31 30.77 -6.75 -14.28
CA LEU A 31 31.40 -5.80 -13.35
C LEU A 31 30.59 -4.51 -13.20
N LEU A 32 30.07 -3.96 -14.30
CA LEU A 32 29.32 -2.71 -14.28
C LEU A 32 28.00 -2.83 -13.50
N PRO A 33 27.17 -3.88 -13.66
CA PRO A 33 25.97 -4.06 -12.84
C PRO A 33 26.31 -4.25 -11.36
N ALA A 34 27.31 -5.06 -11.02
CA ALA A 34 27.72 -5.28 -9.63
C ALA A 34 28.24 -3.99 -8.96
N TYR A 35 29.07 -3.23 -9.66
CA TYR A 35 29.54 -1.92 -9.18
C TYR A 35 28.39 -0.93 -9.01
N THR A 36 27.48 -0.88 -9.99
CA THR A 36 26.29 -0.03 -9.94
C THR A 36 25.41 -0.39 -8.75
N GLN A 37 25.16 -1.67 -8.53
CA GLN A 37 24.38 -2.18 -7.40
C GLN A 37 25.04 -1.83 -6.06
N ALA A 38 26.35 -2.07 -5.92
CA ALA A 38 27.09 -1.73 -4.69
C ALA A 38 27.00 -0.22 -4.37
N LYS A 39 27.20 0.62 -5.39
CA LYS A 39 27.06 2.08 -5.26
C LYS A 39 25.64 2.49 -4.89
N GLN A 40 24.62 1.89 -5.49
CA GLN A 40 23.22 2.13 -5.14
C GLN A 40 22.94 1.78 -3.67
N HIS A 41 23.44 0.64 -3.18
CA HIS A 41 23.27 0.25 -1.78
C HIS A 41 23.97 1.19 -0.80
N GLU A 42 25.16 1.67 -1.13
CA GLU A 42 25.89 2.68 -0.34
C GLU A 42 25.08 3.99 -0.26
N GLN A 43 24.67 4.51 -1.42
CA GLN A 43 23.85 5.72 -1.50
C GLN A 43 22.52 5.57 -0.74
N ALA A 44 21.86 4.41 -0.88
CA ALA A 44 20.64 4.10 -0.17
C ALA A 44 20.85 4.07 1.36
N GLY A 45 22.00 3.57 1.83
CA GLY A 45 22.35 3.60 3.26
C GLY A 45 22.54 5.02 3.78
N ILE A 46 23.24 5.87 3.03
CA ILE A 46 23.42 7.29 3.37
C ILE A 46 22.07 8.01 3.42
N ALA A 47 21.23 7.80 2.40
CA ALA A 47 19.90 8.39 2.31
C ALA A 47 19.00 7.96 3.48
N ALA A 48 18.92 6.66 3.76
CA ALA A 48 18.15 6.11 4.87
C ALA A 48 18.59 6.70 6.23
N ASN A 49 19.89 6.74 6.51
CA ASN A 49 20.41 7.31 7.75
C ASN A 49 20.11 8.82 7.88
N THR A 50 20.12 9.55 6.76
CA THR A 50 19.78 10.97 6.75
C THR A 50 18.32 11.19 7.17
N VAL A 51 17.39 10.44 6.58
CA VAL A 51 15.96 10.50 6.92
C VAL A 51 15.71 10.07 8.37
N LEU A 52 16.29 8.94 8.79
CA LEU A 52 16.18 8.45 10.18
C LEU A 52 16.67 9.49 11.19
N GLN A 53 17.81 10.12 10.94
CA GLN A 53 18.34 11.14 11.83
C GLN A 53 17.47 12.39 11.89
N ALA A 54 16.85 12.78 10.77
CA ALA A 54 15.92 13.90 10.73
C ALA A 54 14.62 13.62 11.51
N CYS A 55 14.14 12.38 11.49
CA CYS A 55 12.86 11.98 12.12
C CYS A 55 12.98 11.28 13.48
N LYS A 56 14.20 11.17 14.04
CA LYS A 56 14.43 10.44 15.29
C LYS A 56 13.61 10.97 16.48
N ASP A 57 13.41 12.28 16.57
CA ASP A 57 12.76 12.97 17.70
C ASP A 57 11.28 13.31 17.42
N ALA A 58 10.76 12.97 16.24
CA ALA A 58 9.42 13.32 15.80
C ALA A 58 8.35 12.34 16.34
N TYR A 59 8.22 12.17 17.65
CA TYR A 59 7.36 11.11 18.22
C TYR A 59 5.87 11.26 17.86
N ASP A 60 5.29 12.45 18.05
CA ASP A 60 3.84 12.67 17.86
C ASP A 60 3.42 12.89 16.40
N PHE A 61 4.38 13.16 15.51
CA PHE A 61 4.15 13.49 14.09
C PHE A 61 5.11 12.73 13.17
N TRP A 62 5.56 11.54 13.60
CA TRP A 62 6.59 10.75 12.90
C TRP A 62 6.21 10.53 11.43
N ARG A 63 4.94 10.21 11.16
CA ARG A 63 4.46 9.91 9.80
C ARG A 63 4.66 11.09 8.85
N HIS A 64 4.25 12.29 9.28
CA HIS A 64 4.45 13.52 8.51
C HIS A 64 5.93 13.86 8.35
N CYS A 65 6.75 13.65 9.38
CA CYS A 65 8.20 13.81 9.24
C CYS A 65 8.76 12.91 8.14
N TYR A 66 8.43 11.62 8.17
CA TYR A 66 8.91 10.68 7.16
C TYR A 66 8.43 11.05 5.76
N GLU A 67 7.15 11.41 5.59
CA GLU A 67 6.59 11.88 4.32
C GLU A 67 7.44 13.02 3.71
N VAL A 68 7.69 14.07 4.49
CA VAL A 68 8.47 15.24 4.05
C VAL A 68 9.93 14.88 3.76
N GLU A 69 10.57 14.08 4.62
CA GLU A 69 11.99 13.75 4.47
C GLU A 69 12.24 12.73 3.35
N VAL A 70 11.31 11.80 3.08
CA VAL A 70 11.42 10.90 1.92
C VAL A 70 11.13 11.59 0.59
N GLU A 71 10.30 12.63 0.58
CA GLU A 71 10.08 13.49 -0.59
C GLU A 71 11.38 14.22 -0.95
N LYS A 72 12.02 14.89 0.03
CA LYS A 72 13.35 15.52 -0.12
C LYS A 72 14.42 14.52 -0.57
N MET A 73 14.40 13.30 -0.02
CA MET A 73 15.28 12.23 -0.46
C MET A 73 15.04 11.88 -1.93
N SER A 74 13.78 11.77 -2.35
CA SER A 74 13.40 11.39 -3.71
C SER A 74 13.70 12.48 -4.75
N GLN A 75 13.83 13.74 -4.34
CA GLN A 75 14.36 14.82 -5.19
C GLN A 75 15.85 14.65 -5.52
N LYS A 76 16.60 13.96 -4.66
CA LYS A 76 18.08 13.89 -4.72
C LYS A 76 18.59 12.59 -5.34
N TYR A 77 17.85 11.51 -5.17
CA TYR A 77 18.29 10.17 -5.58
C TYR A 77 17.38 9.64 -6.70
N PRO A 78 17.87 8.74 -7.55
CA PRO A 78 17.02 8.06 -8.53
C PRO A 78 16.12 7.01 -7.86
N LEU A 79 14.98 6.69 -8.48
CA LEU A 79 13.94 5.82 -7.91
C LEU A 79 14.48 4.50 -7.32
N PRO A 80 15.35 3.73 -8.00
CA PRO A 80 15.90 2.50 -7.41
C PRO A 80 16.64 2.73 -6.08
N VAL A 81 17.34 3.87 -5.94
CA VAL A 81 18.04 4.23 -4.69
C VAL A 81 17.04 4.67 -3.62
N SER A 82 16.01 5.44 -3.96
CA SER A 82 14.95 5.81 -2.99
C SER A 82 14.20 4.59 -2.46
N LEU A 83 13.83 3.63 -3.32
CA LEU A 83 13.13 2.42 -2.90
C LEU A 83 14.02 1.55 -1.99
N LEU A 84 15.31 1.40 -2.32
CA LEU A 84 16.28 0.71 -1.48
C LEU A 84 16.50 1.44 -0.15
N ALA A 85 16.58 2.77 -0.15
CA ALA A 85 16.71 3.57 1.06
C ALA A 85 15.48 3.38 1.94
N PHE A 86 14.28 3.41 1.35
CA PHE A 86 13.04 3.22 2.07
C PHE A 86 12.94 1.82 2.71
N SER A 87 13.31 0.77 1.98
CA SER A 87 13.41 -0.59 2.54
C SER A 87 14.36 -0.66 3.75
N LYS A 88 15.49 0.07 3.71
CA LYS A 88 16.42 0.18 4.86
C LYS A 88 15.82 0.96 6.02
N ILE A 89 15.08 2.03 5.77
CA ILE A 89 14.35 2.78 6.82
C ILE A 89 13.40 1.83 7.55
N GLN A 90 12.60 1.05 6.81
CA GLN A 90 11.67 0.08 7.40
C GLN A 90 12.33 -1.01 8.24
N ALA A 91 13.54 -1.42 7.86
CA ALA A 91 14.31 -2.39 8.63
C ALA A 91 14.87 -1.81 9.95
N LEU A 92 15.04 -0.48 10.03
CA LEU A 92 15.64 0.23 11.16
C LEU A 92 14.62 0.90 12.08
N ASP A 93 13.47 1.29 11.54
CA ASP A 93 12.36 1.91 12.28
C ASP A 93 11.03 1.26 11.86
N ASN A 94 10.53 0.37 12.72
CA ASN A 94 9.32 -0.41 12.47
C ASN A 94 8.06 0.46 12.32
N ARG A 95 8.08 1.71 12.80
CA ARG A 95 6.96 2.63 12.65
C ARG A 95 6.61 2.86 11.18
N THR A 96 7.63 2.85 10.33
CA THR A 96 7.51 3.04 8.88
C THR A 96 7.00 1.81 8.13
N ASN A 97 6.63 0.72 8.82
CA ASN A 97 5.91 -0.39 8.19
C ASN A 97 4.48 0.00 7.80
N GLU A 98 3.86 0.94 8.51
CA GLU A 98 2.67 1.63 8.02
C GLU A 98 3.11 2.65 6.94
N CYS A 99 3.39 2.12 5.75
CA CYS A 99 4.12 2.85 4.73
C CYS A 99 3.28 3.54 3.66
N HIS A 100 1.95 3.42 3.72
CA HIS A 100 1.07 3.85 2.64
C HIS A 100 1.32 5.31 2.21
N VAL A 101 1.21 6.27 3.14
CA VAL A 101 1.41 7.69 2.83
C VAL A 101 2.87 8.05 2.54
N ILE A 102 3.83 7.30 3.08
CA ILE A 102 5.26 7.51 2.79
C ILE A 102 5.55 7.09 1.34
N ALA A 103 4.93 6.00 0.87
CA ALA A 103 5.01 5.53 -0.50
C ALA A 103 4.36 6.52 -1.50
N HIS A 104 3.27 7.21 -1.09
CA HIS A 104 2.70 8.32 -1.88
C HIS A 104 3.76 9.38 -2.15
N ALA A 105 4.37 9.91 -1.08
CA ALA A 105 5.34 11.00 -1.17
C ALA A 105 6.55 10.66 -2.06
N ILE A 106 7.04 9.41 -2.00
CA ILE A 106 8.12 8.95 -2.87
C ILE A 106 7.70 9.07 -4.34
N MET A 107 6.57 8.48 -4.76
CA MET A 107 6.20 8.47 -6.18
C MET A 107 5.70 9.81 -6.67
N LYS A 108 5.04 10.58 -5.81
CA LYS A 108 4.57 11.92 -6.14
C LYS A 108 5.71 12.80 -6.59
N GLN A 109 6.86 12.72 -5.93
CA GLN A 109 8.05 13.46 -6.32
C GLN A 109 8.53 13.09 -7.74
N TYR A 110 8.69 11.79 -8.03
CA TYR A 110 9.17 11.34 -9.34
C TYR A 110 8.24 11.71 -10.50
N VAL A 111 6.92 11.58 -10.30
CA VAL A 111 5.95 11.98 -11.32
C VAL A 111 5.90 13.49 -11.48
N THR A 112 6.05 14.26 -10.41
CA THR A 112 6.07 15.73 -10.51
C THR A 112 7.28 16.22 -11.33
N ASP A 113 8.44 15.62 -11.13
CA ASP A 113 9.66 15.98 -11.85
C ASP A 113 9.64 15.52 -13.33
N HIS A 114 9.02 14.38 -13.60
CA HIS A 114 8.99 13.74 -14.91
C HIS A 114 7.57 13.22 -15.27
N PRO A 115 6.62 14.12 -15.52
CA PRO A 115 5.20 13.78 -15.64
C PRO A 115 4.86 12.90 -16.83
N ASP A 116 5.66 12.94 -17.89
CA ASP A 116 5.44 12.15 -19.11
C ASP A 116 5.79 10.66 -18.92
N ASN A 117 6.59 10.31 -17.90
CA ASN A 117 7.04 8.94 -17.65
C ASN A 117 6.24 8.23 -16.55
N TRP A 118 5.12 8.81 -16.10
CA TRP A 118 4.39 8.35 -14.92
C TRP A 118 3.97 6.86 -14.99
N THR A 119 3.58 6.34 -16.15
CA THR A 119 3.25 4.91 -16.34
C THR A 119 4.47 3.99 -16.31
N GLU A 120 5.65 4.48 -16.68
CA GLU A 120 6.91 3.72 -16.60
C GLU A 120 7.33 3.49 -15.15
N TYR A 121 7.00 4.41 -14.25
CA TYR A 121 7.27 4.23 -12.83
C TYR A 121 6.46 3.09 -12.22
N ALA A 122 5.23 2.85 -12.69
CA ALA A 122 4.41 1.73 -12.24
C ALA A 122 5.03 0.35 -12.57
N GLN A 123 5.92 0.28 -13.57
CA GLN A 123 6.64 -0.95 -13.94
C GLN A 123 7.86 -1.23 -13.05
N GLN A 124 8.30 -0.23 -12.27
CA GLN A 124 9.52 -0.30 -11.46
C GLN A 124 9.25 -0.60 -9.98
N ILE A 125 7.98 -0.71 -9.60
CA ILE A 125 7.52 -0.95 -8.23
C ILE A 125 6.70 -2.23 -8.17
N ASP A 126 6.63 -2.82 -6.98
CA ASP A 126 5.56 -3.76 -6.67
C ASP A 126 4.28 -2.94 -6.40
N PRO A 127 3.23 -3.07 -7.23
CA PRO A 127 2.03 -2.27 -7.06
C PRO A 127 1.30 -2.56 -5.75
N TYR A 128 1.50 -3.73 -5.12
CA TYR A 128 0.83 -4.09 -3.87
C TYR A 128 1.54 -3.56 -2.62
N SER A 129 2.83 -3.26 -2.73
CA SER A 129 3.63 -2.82 -1.59
C SER A 129 3.04 -1.56 -0.95
N CYS A 130 3.05 -1.53 0.38
CA CYS A 130 2.55 -0.41 1.17
C CYS A 130 1.07 -0.13 0.93
N ASN A 131 0.26 -1.17 0.89
CA ASN A 131 -1.17 -1.10 0.59
C ASN A 131 -1.45 -0.23 -0.65
N TYR A 132 -0.71 -0.45 -1.74
CA TYR A 132 -0.80 0.30 -3.00
C TYR A 132 -0.33 1.76 -2.98
N GLY A 133 0.27 2.24 -1.89
CA GLY A 133 0.62 3.65 -1.74
C GLY A 133 1.52 4.21 -2.85
N PHE A 134 2.41 3.40 -3.43
CA PHE A 134 3.23 3.87 -4.56
C PHE A 134 2.36 4.18 -5.81
N ILE A 135 1.39 3.33 -6.15
CA ILE A 135 0.54 3.57 -7.33
C ILE A 135 -0.39 4.77 -7.08
N HIS A 136 -0.87 4.97 -5.85
CA HIS A 136 -1.64 6.16 -5.47
C HIS A 136 -0.83 7.44 -5.79
N GLY A 137 0.40 7.53 -5.27
CA GLY A 137 1.27 8.69 -5.50
C GLY A 137 1.59 8.94 -6.97
N ILE A 138 1.66 7.90 -7.80
CA ILE A 138 1.83 8.05 -9.26
C ILE A 138 0.63 8.77 -9.89
N VAL A 139 -0.59 8.29 -9.62
CA VAL A 139 -1.81 8.76 -10.28
C VAL A 139 -2.21 10.15 -9.76
N GLU A 140 -2.14 10.35 -8.44
CA GLU A 140 -2.43 11.63 -7.80
C GLU A 140 -1.48 12.75 -8.27
N ALA A 141 -0.19 12.45 -8.38
CA ALA A 141 0.76 13.42 -8.91
C ALA A 141 0.54 13.70 -10.39
N ARG A 142 0.09 12.72 -11.19
CA ARG A 142 -0.28 12.95 -12.58
C ARG A 142 -1.44 13.96 -12.67
N SER A 143 -2.45 13.85 -11.81
CA SER A 143 -3.55 14.82 -11.82
C SER A 143 -3.12 16.22 -11.36
N MET A 144 -2.10 16.32 -10.51
CA MET A 144 -1.54 17.61 -10.08
C MET A 144 -0.87 18.38 -11.20
N VAL A 145 -0.12 17.69 -12.05
CA VAL A 145 0.71 18.31 -13.09
C VAL A 145 0.00 18.43 -14.44
N ASP A 146 -0.98 17.56 -14.72
CA ASP A 146 -1.75 17.56 -15.96
C ASP A 146 -3.23 17.89 -15.71
N LYS A 147 -3.59 19.16 -15.92
CA LYS A 147 -4.99 19.62 -15.81
C LYS A 147 -5.93 19.02 -16.85
N THR A 148 -5.40 18.36 -17.89
CA THR A 148 -6.21 17.64 -18.88
C THR A 148 -6.53 16.22 -18.46
N PHE A 149 -5.95 15.74 -17.35
CA PHE A 149 -6.25 14.46 -16.72
C PHE A 149 -7.61 14.52 -16.01
N VAL A 150 -8.68 14.48 -16.81
CA VAL A 150 -10.08 14.57 -16.36
C VAL A 150 -10.73 13.19 -16.38
N LEU A 151 -11.23 12.77 -15.23
CA LEU A 151 -11.89 11.49 -15.04
C LEU A 151 -13.40 11.55 -15.34
N SER A 152 -13.89 10.46 -15.92
CA SER A 152 -15.30 10.22 -16.22
C SER A 152 -15.63 8.75 -15.99
N ALA A 153 -16.92 8.41 -16.07
CA ALA A 153 -17.37 7.03 -15.93
C ALA A 153 -16.77 6.10 -17.01
N GLN A 154 -16.35 6.66 -18.15
CA GLN A 154 -15.71 5.95 -19.25
C GLN A 154 -14.19 5.88 -19.09
N THR A 155 -13.53 6.98 -18.70
CA THR A 155 -12.05 7.00 -18.65
C THR A 155 -11.49 6.24 -17.44
N ILE A 156 -12.22 6.15 -16.32
CA ILE A 156 -11.81 5.37 -15.14
C ILE A 156 -11.53 3.90 -15.50
N PRO A 157 -12.47 3.11 -16.05
CA PRO A 157 -12.20 1.71 -16.38
C PRO A 157 -11.14 1.53 -17.48
N GLU A 158 -11.03 2.47 -18.42
CA GLU A 158 -10.01 2.45 -19.47
C GLU A 158 -8.60 2.57 -18.88
N LEU A 159 -8.38 3.61 -18.06
CA LEU A 159 -7.12 3.85 -17.37
C LEU A 159 -6.77 2.68 -16.44
N CYS A 160 -7.75 2.16 -15.70
CA CYS A 160 -7.50 1.02 -14.81
C CYS A 160 -7.15 -0.26 -15.55
N SER A 161 -7.76 -0.51 -16.71
CA SER A 161 -7.35 -1.62 -17.58
C SER A 161 -5.93 -1.42 -18.11
N GLU A 162 -5.58 -0.19 -18.49
CA GLU A 162 -4.25 0.16 -18.95
C GLU A 162 -3.20 -0.05 -17.85
N PHE A 163 -3.49 0.37 -16.62
CA PHE A 163 -2.62 0.15 -15.46
C PHE A 163 -2.39 -1.33 -15.16
N SER A 164 -3.44 -2.15 -15.14
CA SER A 164 -3.31 -3.59 -14.94
C SER A 164 -2.43 -4.24 -16.03
N LYS A 165 -2.51 -3.75 -17.28
CA LYS A 165 -1.64 -4.22 -18.38
C LYS A 165 -0.18 -3.82 -18.18
N HIS A 166 0.08 -2.54 -17.84
CA HIS A 166 1.44 -2.03 -17.67
C HIS A 166 2.16 -2.67 -16.49
N THR A 167 1.47 -2.85 -15.37
CA THR A 167 2.00 -3.51 -14.16
C THR A 167 2.02 -5.04 -14.28
N LYS A 168 1.46 -5.61 -15.35
CA LYS A 168 1.26 -7.06 -15.55
C LYS A 168 0.58 -7.75 -14.37
N THR A 169 -0.26 -7.01 -13.65
CA THR A 169 -0.84 -7.46 -12.40
C THR A 169 -2.35 -7.57 -12.57
N GLN A 170 -2.86 -8.79 -12.48
CA GLN A 170 -4.30 -9.05 -12.57
C GLN A 170 -5.03 -8.58 -11.31
N GLY A 171 -6.22 -8.00 -11.46
CA GLY A 171 -7.08 -7.63 -10.34
C GLY A 171 -6.80 -6.27 -9.72
N LEU A 172 -5.86 -5.48 -10.28
CA LEU A 172 -5.63 -4.10 -9.82
C LEU A 172 -6.76 -3.14 -10.18
N GLU A 173 -7.72 -3.54 -11.02
CA GLU A 173 -8.74 -2.60 -11.48
C GLU A 173 -9.63 -2.03 -10.37
N GLU A 174 -9.92 -2.82 -9.34
CA GLU A 174 -10.69 -2.36 -8.18
C GLU A 174 -9.89 -1.34 -7.37
N THR A 175 -8.65 -1.67 -7.02
CA THR A 175 -7.72 -0.73 -6.36
C THR A 175 -7.48 0.51 -7.19
N CYS A 176 -7.30 0.38 -8.51
CA CYS A 176 -7.16 1.55 -9.38
C CYS A 176 -8.42 2.41 -9.33
N ALA A 177 -9.62 1.83 -9.34
CA ALA A 177 -10.85 2.59 -9.20
C ALA A 177 -10.92 3.37 -7.87
N HIS A 178 -10.38 2.81 -6.78
CA HIS A 178 -10.19 3.53 -5.53
C HIS A 178 -9.36 4.80 -5.73
N ILE A 179 -8.16 4.67 -6.31
CA ILE A 179 -7.26 5.81 -6.59
C ILE A 179 -7.94 6.86 -7.48
N MET A 180 -8.65 6.39 -8.50
CA MET A 180 -9.41 7.27 -9.39
C MET A 180 -10.53 8.01 -8.65
N GLY A 181 -11.09 7.45 -7.57
CA GLY A 181 -12.03 8.15 -6.69
C GLY A 181 -11.42 9.39 -6.02
N HIS A 182 -10.17 9.30 -5.54
CA HIS A 182 -9.47 10.45 -4.97
C HIS A 182 -9.30 11.57 -6.01
N VAL A 183 -8.75 11.22 -7.17
CA VAL A 183 -8.51 12.18 -8.26
C VAL A 183 -9.81 12.74 -8.82
N LEU A 184 -10.87 11.93 -8.88
CA LEU A 184 -12.17 12.37 -9.34
C LEU A 184 -12.71 13.48 -8.46
N LEU A 185 -12.57 13.40 -7.13
CA LEU A 185 -13.00 14.48 -6.24
C LEU A 185 -12.24 15.79 -6.49
N VAL A 186 -10.94 15.71 -6.82
CA VAL A 186 -10.14 16.86 -7.28
C VAL A 186 -10.68 17.42 -8.60
N ASN A 187 -10.96 16.57 -9.60
CA ASN A 187 -11.54 17.00 -10.87
C ASN A 187 -12.94 17.63 -10.71
N LYS A 188 -13.64 17.33 -9.62
CA LYS A 188 -14.93 17.91 -9.24
C LYS A 188 -14.82 19.05 -8.24
N GLU A 189 -13.63 19.61 -8.06
CA GLU A 189 -13.39 20.77 -7.18
C GLU A 189 -13.91 20.55 -5.74
N GLY A 190 -13.85 19.30 -5.25
CA GLY A 190 -14.32 18.92 -3.92
C GLY A 190 -15.82 18.61 -3.82
N ASP A 191 -16.57 18.64 -4.93
CA ASP A 191 -17.99 18.28 -4.96
C ASP A 191 -18.16 16.74 -4.92
N ILE A 192 -18.56 16.25 -3.75
CA ILE A 192 -18.75 14.82 -3.49
C ILE A 192 -19.99 14.24 -4.22
N ASP A 193 -21.03 15.03 -4.45
CA ASP A 193 -22.24 14.56 -5.14
C ASP A 193 -21.97 14.32 -6.64
N ASP A 194 -21.18 15.20 -7.25
CA ASP A 194 -20.70 15.05 -8.61
C ASP A 194 -19.76 13.83 -8.76
N ALA A 195 -18.86 13.61 -7.81
CA ALA A 195 -17.98 12.44 -7.79
C ALA A 195 -18.79 11.13 -7.63
N VAL A 196 -19.74 11.09 -6.69
CA VAL A 196 -20.66 9.96 -6.51
C VAL A 196 -21.47 9.70 -7.79
N THR A 197 -21.92 10.73 -8.48
CA THR A 197 -22.64 10.60 -9.75
C THR A 197 -21.79 9.91 -10.82
N VAL A 198 -20.49 10.24 -10.93
CA VAL A 198 -19.58 9.57 -11.85
C VAL A 198 -19.33 8.11 -11.42
N CYS A 199 -19.02 7.87 -10.14
CA CYS A 199 -18.78 6.52 -9.61
C CYS A 199 -19.99 5.59 -9.76
N LYS A 200 -21.22 6.11 -9.71
CA LYS A 200 -22.43 5.30 -9.96
C LYS A 200 -22.50 4.73 -11.39
N ASN A 201 -21.79 5.34 -12.33
CA ASN A 201 -21.80 4.98 -13.74
C ASN A 201 -20.56 4.19 -14.19
N VAL A 202 -19.59 3.91 -13.30
CA VAL A 202 -18.50 2.97 -13.61
C VAL A 202 -18.99 1.52 -13.54
N PRO A 203 -18.27 0.53 -14.11
CA PRO A 203 -18.64 -0.88 -14.02
C PRO A 203 -18.88 -1.33 -12.57
N SER A 204 -19.92 -2.14 -12.33
CA SER A 204 -20.38 -2.53 -10.98
C SER A 204 -19.28 -3.02 -10.04
N ARG A 205 -18.32 -3.80 -10.55
CA ARG A 205 -17.17 -4.31 -9.76
C ARG A 205 -16.26 -3.20 -9.21
N MET A 206 -16.20 -2.05 -9.88
CA MET A 206 -15.36 -0.89 -9.51
C MET A 206 -16.10 0.15 -8.66
N GLN A 207 -17.43 0.11 -8.63
CA GLN A 207 -18.23 1.18 -8.02
C GLN A 207 -17.91 1.39 -6.54
N ARG A 208 -17.84 0.29 -5.77
CA ARG A 208 -17.52 0.36 -4.33
C ARG A 208 -16.20 1.07 -4.10
N GLU A 209 -15.16 0.67 -4.81
CA GLU A 209 -13.83 1.25 -4.65
C GLU A 209 -13.78 2.72 -5.11
N CYS A 210 -14.43 3.06 -6.23
CA CYS A 210 -14.55 4.46 -6.68
C CYS A 210 -15.22 5.34 -5.61
N PHE A 211 -16.31 4.87 -5.01
CA PHE A 211 -16.96 5.57 -3.90
C PHE A 211 -16.02 5.68 -2.69
N ALA A 212 -15.37 4.58 -2.30
CA ALA A 212 -14.43 4.56 -1.18
C ALA A 212 -13.33 5.62 -1.34
N GLY A 213 -12.62 5.66 -2.47
CA GLY A 213 -11.60 6.68 -2.69
C GLY A 213 -12.15 8.11 -2.68
N SER A 214 -13.35 8.33 -3.25
CA SER A 214 -13.98 9.66 -3.23
C SER A 214 -14.35 10.11 -1.82
N PHE A 215 -14.92 9.23 -0.98
CA PHE A 215 -15.25 9.54 0.41
C PHE A 215 -14.00 9.68 1.29
N MET A 216 -13.01 8.80 1.11
CA MET A 216 -11.74 8.92 1.83
C MET A 216 -11.05 10.25 1.54
N GLU A 217 -11.05 10.70 0.28
CA GLU A 217 -10.51 12.02 -0.09
C GLU A 217 -11.34 13.17 0.49
N SER A 218 -12.67 13.05 0.59
CA SER A 218 -13.49 14.11 1.18
C SER A 218 -13.25 14.30 2.68
N TYR A 219 -12.75 13.26 3.37
CA TYR A 219 -12.41 13.30 4.80
C TYR A 219 -10.95 13.72 5.05
N THR A 220 -10.01 13.11 4.33
CA THR A 220 -8.57 13.39 4.45
C THR A 220 -8.22 14.75 3.84
N ARG A 221 -8.84 15.08 2.70
CA ARG A 221 -8.64 16.29 1.90
C ARG A 221 -7.20 16.49 1.43
N THR A 222 -6.35 15.47 1.49
CA THR A 222 -4.92 15.60 1.22
C THR A 222 -4.66 16.05 -0.22
N ASN A 223 -5.32 15.44 -1.20
CA ASN A 223 -5.21 15.84 -2.59
C ASN A 223 -5.90 17.18 -2.85
N LEU A 224 -7.08 17.43 -2.25
CA LEU A 224 -7.77 18.71 -2.40
C LEU A 224 -6.92 19.88 -1.90
N VAL A 225 -6.23 19.72 -0.77
CA VAL A 225 -5.29 20.71 -0.23
C VAL A 225 -4.08 20.87 -1.16
N ALA A 226 -3.51 19.77 -1.64
CA ALA A 226 -2.37 19.81 -2.56
C ALA A 226 -2.69 20.53 -3.89
N HIS A 227 -3.95 20.54 -4.32
CA HIS A 227 -4.41 21.26 -5.52
C HIS A 227 -4.95 22.67 -5.22
N GLY A 228 -4.93 23.12 -3.95
CA GLY A 228 -5.43 24.44 -3.56
C GLY A 228 -6.95 24.59 -3.64
N ILE A 229 -7.69 23.48 -3.64
CA ILE A 229 -9.16 23.45 -3.71
C ILE A 229 -9.77 23.58 -2.30
N ALA A 230 -9.07 23.05 -1.30
CA ALA A 230 -9.56 22.97 0.07
C ALA A 230 -8.48 23.36 1.08
N GLU A 231 -8.92 23.68 2.30
CA GLU A 231 -8.06 23.77 3.47
C GLU A 231 -8.05 22.45 4.25
N TYR A 232 -6.96 22.22 4.98
CA TYR A 232 -6.88 21.12 5.94
C TYR A 232 -7.94 21.28 7.03
N VAL A 233 -8.59 20.18 7.40
CA VAL A 233 -9.60 20.17 8.47
C VAL A 233 -9.20 19.14 9.51
N PRO A 234 -9.08 19.53 10.80
CA PRO A 234 -8.82 18.57 11.85
C PRO A 234 -10.02 17.63 12.05
N TRP A 235 -9.73 16.37 12.36
CA TRP A 235 -10.74 15.36 12.66
C TRP A 235 -11.20 15.46 14.13
N ASN A 236 -11.94 16.52 14.42
CA ASN A 236 -12.60 16.75 15.71
C ASN A 236 -14.08 16.33 15.66
N ASP A 237 -14.78 16.45 16.78
CA ASP A 237 -16.19 16.02 16.90
C ASP A 237 -17.13 16.76 15.93
N GLU A 238 -16.89 18.04 15.66
CA GLU A 238 -17.70 18.83 14.73
C GLU A 238 -17.54 18.33 13.29
N THR A 239 -16.30 18.14 12.83
CA THR A 239 -16.04 17.64 11.48
C THR A 239 -16.58 16.22 11.32
N ILE A 240 -16.41 15.36 12.32
CA ILE A 240 -16.95 13.99 12.30
C ILE A 240 -18.48 14.01 12.16
N GLN A 241 -19.19 14.82 12.96
CA GLN A 241 -20.65 14.93 12.87
C GLN A 241 -21.13 15.43 11.50
N LYS A 242 -20.37 16.33 10.86
CA LYS A 242 -20.64 16.77 9.49
C LYS A 242 -20.53 15.60 8.50
N GLN A 243 -19.50 14.76 8.62
CA GLN A 243 -19.36 13.57 7.78
C GLN A 243 -20.40 12.49 8.06
N GLU A 244 -20.78 12.28 9.33
CA GLU A 244 -21.89 11.39 9.68
C GLU A 244 -23.21 11.86 9.05
N THR A 245 -23.45 13.17 9.03
CA THR A 245 -24.63 13.76 8.38
C THR A 245 -24.60 13.52 6.88
N LEU A 246 -23.44 13.69 6.24
CA LEU A 246 -23.23 13.37 4.83
C LEU A 246 -23.47 11.87 4.55
N CYS A 247 -22.93 10.96 5.35
CA CYS A 247 -23.15 9.53 5.13
C CYS A 247 -24.61 9.11 5.29
N LYS A 248 -25.37 9.80 6.16
CA LYS A 248 -26.82 9.58 6.31
C LYS A 248 -27.65 10.07 5.12
N SER A 249 -27.13 10.98 4.29
CA SER A 249 -27.85 11.44 3.09
C SER A 249 -27.74 10.48 1.90
N TYR A 250 -26.84 9.50 1.96
CA TYR A 250 -26.70 8.47 0.93
C TYR A 250 -27.41 7.16 1.33
N THR A 251 -27.64 6.30 0.33
CA THR A 251 -28.14 4.93 0.51
C THR A 251 -27.23 3.92 -0.21
N ASP A 252 -27.49 2.63 -0.02
CA ASP A 252 -26.87 1.54 -0.78
C ASP A 252 -25.32 1.54 -0.77
N LEU A 253 -24.68 1.40 -1.94
CA LEU A 253 -23.22 1.35 -2.06
C LEU A 253 -22.51 2.66 -1.68
N PRO A 254 -23.01 3.86 -2.07
CA PRO A 254 -22.45 5.11 -1.56
C PRO A 254 -22.48 5.20 -0.03
N ALA A 255 -23.61 4.90 0.62
CA ALA A 255 -23.68 4.89 2.09
C ALA A 255 -22.71 3.88 2.70
N PHE A 256 -22.67 2.66 2.16
CA PHE A 256 -21.74 1.62 2.61
C PHE A 256 -20.27 2.09 2.57
N SER A 257 -19.87 2.76 1.48
CA SER A 257 -18.49 3.23 1.30
C SER A 257 -18.20 4.48 2.14
N CYS A 258 -19.17 5.38 2.27
CA CYS A 258 -19.06 6.56 3.15
C CYS A 258 -18.80 6.15 4.60
N TRP A 259 -19.61 5.22 5.13
CA TRP A 259 -19.45 4.66 6.47
C TRP A 259 -18.21 3.77 6.63
N GLN A 260 -17.75 3.12 5.56
CA GLN A 260 -16.47 2.40 5.57
C GLN A 260 -15.32 3.38 5.88
N GLU A 261 -15.23 4.45 5.11
CA GLU A 261 -14.08 5.37 5.15
C GLU A 261 -14.10 6.33 6.36
N ILE A 262 -15.26 6.58 6.98
CA ILE A 262 -15.31 7.45 8.18
C ILE A 262 -14.56 6.83 9.37
N SER A 263 -14.32 5.50 9.32
CA SER A 263 -13.59 4.78 10.35
C SER A 263 -12.14 5.27 10.52
N HIS A 264 -11.52 5.84 9.48
CA HIS A 264 -10.23 6.55 9.58
C HIS A 264 -10.30 7.70 10.62
N MET A 265 -11.37 8.49 10.58
CA MET A 265 -11.60 9.58 11.52
C MET A 265 -11.85 9.05 12.93
N TYR A 266 -12.64 7.99 13.07
CA TYR A 266 -12.91 7.35 14.36
C TYR A 266 -11.66 6.77 15.01
N ASN A 267 -10.81 6.08 14.23
CA ASN A 267 -9.53 5.54 14.71
C ASN A 267 -8.63 6.66 15.28
N SER A 268 -8.46 7.74 14.53
CA SER A 268 -7.67 8.89 14.98
C SER A 268 -8.27 9.54 16.23
N ARG A 269 -9.59 9.83 16.21
CA ARG A 269 -10.30 10.53 17.29
C ARG A 269 -10.32 9.76 18.61
N THR A 270 -10.43 8.44 18.54
CA THR A 270 -10.47 7.55 19.71
C THR A 270 -9.09 7.13 20.18
N ARG A 271 -8.02 7.56 19.49
CA ARG A 271 -6.64 7.13 19.73
C ARG A 271 -6.52 5.61 19.62
N TYR A 272 -7.13 5.05 18.58
CA TYR A 272 -7.07 3.63 18.24
C TYR A 272 -7.54 2.75 19.40
N GLN A 273 -8.67 3.07 20.02
CA GLN A 273 -9.29 2.24 21.06
C GLN A 273 -10.45 1.42 20.46
N PRO A 274 -10.32 0.10 20.29
CA PRO A 274 -11.25 -0.70 19.49
C PRO A 274 -12.72 -0.58 19.93
N GLU A 275 -12.98 -0.65 21.24
CA GLU A 275 -14.34 -0.57 21.77
C GLU A 275 -14.97 0.81 21.54
N ALA A 276 -14.16 1.87 21.59
CA ALA A 276 -14.62 3.23 21.30
C ALA A 276 -14.92 3.42 19.81
N VAL A 277 -14.09 2.86 18.93
CA VAL A 277 -14.32 2.88 17.47
C VAL A 277 -15.60 2.12 17.13
N PHE A 278 -15.79 0.91 17.68
CA PHE A 278 -17.01 0.14 17.48
C PHE A 278 -18.25 0.91 17.94
N ALA A 279 -18.18 1.56 19.11
CA ALA A 279 -19.26 2.38 19.63
C ALA A 279 -19.59 3.58 18.72
N GLN A 280 -18.59 4.20 18.08
CA GLN A 280 -18.82 5.26 17.10
C GLN A 280 -19.44 4.72 15.80
N CYS A 281 -19.01 3.56 15.31
CA CYS A 281 -19.62 2.92 14.14
C CYS A 281 -21.11 2.61 14.34
N GLN A 282 -21.60 2.45 15.58
CA GLN A 282 -23.04 2.25 15.87
C GLN A 282 -23.92 3.42 15.39
N VAL A 283 -23.36 4.62 15.20
CA VAL A 283 -24.10 5.80 14.70
C VAL A 283 -24.68 5.57 13.30
N ALA A 284 -24.12 4.63 12.52
CA ALA A 284 -24.64 4.24 11.22
C ALA A 284 -26.04 3.61 11.30
N GLY A 285 -26.42 3.02 12.44
CA GLY A 285 -27.77 2.50 12.73
C GLY A 285 -28.15 1.19 12.03
N GLU A 286 -27.58 0.88 10.87
CA GLU A 286 -27.80 -0.37 10.13
C GLU A 286 -26.62 -1.35 10.33
N GLU A 287 -26.90 -2.61 10.67
CA GLU A 287 -25.88 -3.63 10.97
C GLU A 287 -24.83 -3.78 9.87
N ARG A 288 -25.26 -3.77 8.60
CA ARG A 288 -24.35 -3.86 7.44
C ARG A 288 -23.36 -2.68 7.38
N LEU A 289 -23.81 -1.47 7.72
CA LEU A 289 -22.99 -0.25 7.68
C LEU A 289 -22.06 -0.19 8.90
N ILE A 290 -22.56 -0.62 10.06
CA ILE A 290 -21.77 -0.80 11.29
C ILE A 290 -20.62 -1.77 11.03
N ASP A 291 -20.91 -2.92 10.41
CA ASP A 291 -19.92 -3.94 10.08
C ASP A 291 -18.88 -3.40 9.08
N SER A 292 -19.31 -2.69 8.04
CA SER A 292 -18.41 -2.04 7.08
C SER A 292 -17.44 -1.06 7.76
N CYS A 293 -17.99 -0.15 8.58
CA CYS A 293 -17.24 0.85 9.33
C CYS A 293 -16.20 0.19 10.23
N TYR A 294 -16.63 -0.75 11.08
CA TYR A 294 -15.74 -1.30 12.08
C TYR A 294 -14.71 -2.26 11.49
N LEU A 295 -15.09 -3.10 10.52
CA LEU A 295 -14.14 -4.01 9.87
C LEU A 295 -13.08 -3.25 9.06
N HIS A 296 -13.43 -2.11 8.43
CA HIS A 296 -12.41 -1.23 7.83
C HIS A 296 -11.48 -0.65 8.89
N ALA A 297 -12.03 -0.19 10.01
CA ALA A 297 -11.22 0.28 11.14
C ALA A 297 -10.27 -0.80 11.67
N VAL A 298 -10.69 -2.06 11.74
CA VAL A 298 -9.86 -3.19 12.19
C VAL A 298 -8.59 -3.33 11.34
N ASN A 299 -8.64 -3.04 10.03
CA ASN A 299 -7.46 -3.07 9.17
C ASN A 299 -6.40 -2.07 9.65
N GLU A 300 -6.78 -0.82 9.96
CA GLU A 300 -5.87 0.19 10.48
C GLU A 300 -5.45 -0.05 11.94
N LEU A 301 -6.38 -0.48 12.80
CA LEU A 301 -6.10 -0.82 14.20
C LEU A 301 -5.05 -1.93 14.29
N THR A 302 -5.06 -2.88 13.34
CA THR A 302 -4.06 -3.94 13.24
C THR A 302 -2.67 -3.41 12.88
N GLN A 303 -2.59 -2.35 12.07
CA GLN A 303 -1.34 -1.74 11.62
C GLN A 303 -0.78 -0.72 12.62
N ASN A 304 -1.48 -0.44 13.72
CA ASN A 304 -0.99 0.44 14.77
C ASN A 304 0.29 -0.10 15.40
N ASN A 305 1.33 0.72 15.47
CA ASN A 305 2.64 0.37 16.04
C ASN A 305 2.58 -0.07 17.52
N ASN A 306 1.52 0.27 18.25
CA ASN A 306 1.29 -0.13 19.63
C ASN A 306 0.46 -1.43 19.77
N ALA A 307 0.06 -2.06 18.67
CA ALA A 307 -0.75 -3.28 18.69
C ALA A 307 0.08 -4.49 19.12
N ASP A 308 -0.01 -4.84 20.41
CA ASP A 308 0.46 -6.14 20.91
C ASP A 308 -0.56 -7.27 20.62
N ASP A 309 -0.18 -8.53 20.82
CA ASP A 309 -1.07 -9.66 20.53
C ASP A 309 -2.32 -9.64 21.45
N ALA A 310 -2.19 -9.10 22.66
CA ALA A 310 -3.30 -8.93 23.60
C ALA A 310 -4.26 -7.81 23.19
N TYR A 311 -3.77 -6.81 22.47
CA TYR A 311 -4.58 -5.78 21.84
C TYR A 311 -5.30 -6.34 20.61
N LEU A 312 -4.59 -7.07 19.73
CA LEU A 312 -5.17 -7.67 18.54
C LEU A 312 -6.32 -8.65 18.86
N SER A 313 -6.20 -9.43 19.94
CA SER A 313 -7.25 -10.37 20.37
C SER A 313 -8.55 -9.67 20.79
N LYS A 314 -8.51 -8.39 21.14
CA LYS A 314 -9.70 -7.60 21.50
C LYS A 314 -10.46 -7.04 20.31
N LEU A 315 -9.81 -6.91 19.15
CA LEU A 315 -10.40 -6.29 17.96
C LEU A 315 -11.70 -6.98 17.52
N CYS A 316 -11.81 -8.31 17.68
CA CYS A 316 -12.99 -9.06 17.28
C CYS A 316 -14.00 -9.30 18.41
N MET A 317 -13.76 -8.82 19.63
CA MET A 317 -14.68 -9.00 20.77
C MET A 317 -16.12 -8.51 20.49
N PRO A 318 -16.34 -7.39 19.75
CA PRO A 318 -17.71 -6.98 19.38
C PRO A 318 -18.49 -8.05 18.61
N TYR A 319 -17.81 -9.05 18.05
CA TYR A 319 -18.38 -10.13 17.25
C TYR A 319 -18.33 -11.50 17.93
N ASP A 320 -17.98 -11.61 19.22
CA ASP A 320 -17.84 -12.89 19.93
C ASP A 320 -19.09 -13.79 19.81
N GLN A 321 -20.28 -13.19 19.74
CA GLN A 321 -21.56 -13.88 19.62
C GLN A 321 -22.06 -13.98 18.16
N LYS A 322 -21.24 -13.59 17.19
CA LYS A 322 -21.57 -13.53 15.75
C LYS A 322 -20.47 -14.25 14.94
N PRO A 323 -20.47 -15.60 14.89
CA PRO A 323 -19.37 -16.36 14.30
C PRO A 323 -18.96 -15.96 12.87
N PRO A 324 -19.89 -15.66 11.93
CA PRO A 324 -19.50 -15.20 10.60
C PRO A 324 -18.72 -13.87 10.60
N GLN A 325 -19.17 -12.90 11.39
CA GLN A 325 -18.51 -11.60 11.55
C GLN A 325 -17.18 -11.74 12.28
N TYR A 326 -17.12 -12.60 13.31
CA TYR A 326 -15.87 -12.88 14.02
C TYR A 326 -14.81 -13.45 13.07
N GLN A 327 -15.19 -14.41 12.22
CA GLN A 327 -14.30 -14.95 11.19
C GLN A 327 -13.86 -13.89 10.18
N THR A 328 -14.76 -13.00 9.78
CA THR A 328 -14.46 -11.89 8.87
C THR A 328 -13.48 -10.90 9.50
N CYS A 329 -13.68 -10.57 10.79
CA CYS A 329 -12.76 -9.75 11.56
C CYS A 329 -11.37 -10.38 11.68
N MET A 330 -11.27 -11.66 12.06
CA MET A 330 -10.00 -12.39 12.10
C MET A 330 -9.30 -12.39 10.73
N ASN A 331 -10.05 -12.63 9.65
CA ASN A 331 -9.53 -12.58 8.29
C ASN A 331 -9.00 -11.19 7.95
N THR A 332 -9.64 -10.13 8.41
CA THR A 332 -9.18 -8.76 8.22
C THR A 332 -7.85 -8.53 8.96
N ILE A 333 -7.74 -8.92 10.23
CA ILE A 333 -6.49 -8.81 11.01
C ILE A 333 -5.35 -9.57 10.32
N ILE A 334 -5.57 -10.85 10.00
CA ILE A 334 -4.53 -11.70 9.39
C ILE A 334 -4.11 -11.16 8.03
N ARG A 335 -5.07 -10.73 7.19
CA ARG A 335 -4.75 -10.10 5.92
C ARG A 335 -3.91 -8.86 6.14
N SER A 336 -4.31 -7.96 7.05
CA SER A 336 -3.57 -6.72 7.35
C SER A 336 -2.12 -6.99 7.79
N LEU A 337 -1.90 -8.03 8.60
CA LEU A 337 -0.56 -8.43 9.03
C LEU A 337 0.29 -8.97 7.88
N ILE A 338 -0.28 -9.82 7.03
CA ILE A 338 0.47 -10.51 5.96
C ILE A 338 0.57 -9.67 4.68
N TYR A 339 -0.31 -8.69 4.49
CA TYR A 339 -0.52 -8.00 3.23
C TYR A 339 0.75 -7.39 2.65
N ASP A 340 1.49 -6.63 3.47
CA ASP A 340 2.64 -5.86 3.02
C ASP A 340 3.92 -6.71 2.94
N LYS A 341 4.13 -7.64 3.89
CA LYS A 341 5.33 -8.48 3.95
C LYS A 341 5.00 -9.85 4.52
N THR A 342 5.34 -10.91 3.78
CA THR A 342 5.26 -12.31 4.27
C THR A 342 6.07 -12.52 5.54
N ALA A 343 7.12 -11.72 5.78
CA ALA A 343 7.89 -11.70 7.02
C ALA A 343 7.07 -11.42 8.29
N LEU A 344 5.91 -10.77 8.15
CA LEU A 344 4.97 -10.52 9.25
C LEU A 344 4.02 -11.70 9.51
N ALA A 345 4.12 -12.80 8.75
CA ALA A 345 3.38 -14.03 9.03
C ALA A 345 3.65 -14.58 10.43
N GLU A 346 4.85 -14.36 10.99
CA GLU A 346 5.15 -14.72 12.37
C GLU A 346 4.21 -14.04 13.37
N ARG A 347 3.90 -12.77 13.13
CA ARG A 347 2.97 -11.99 13.96
C ARG A 347 1.55 -12.53 13.86
N ALA A 348 1.11 -12.89 12.65
CA ALA A 348 -0.19 -13.53 12.46
C ALA A 348 -0.28 -14.88 13.18
N LEU A 349 0.78 -15.69 13.15
CA LEU A 349 0.84 -16.96 13.89
C LEU A 349 0.75 -16.73 15.40
N GLN A 350 1.49 -15.74 15.95
CA GLN A 350 1.41 -15.36 17.36
C GLN A 350 0.00 -14.92 17.75
N PHE A 351 -0.64 -14.06 16.96
CA PHE A 351 -2.04 -13.67 17.15
C PHE A 351 -2.98 -14.89 17.25
N CYS A 352 -2.84 -15.88 16.36
CA CYS A 352 -3.68 -17.07 16.40
C CYS A 352 -3.44 -17.98 17.63
N THR A 353 -2.34 -17.81 18.37
CA THR A 353 -2.12 -18.53 19.65
C THR A 353 -2.84 -17.91 20.83
N VAL A 354 -3.22 -16.64 20.74
CA VAL A 354 -3.91 -15.90 21.82
C VAL A 354 -5.40 -15.66 21.53
N VAL A 355 -5.86 -16.00 20.33
CA VAL A 355 -7.28 -15.98 19.99
C VAL A 355 -8.03 -17.09 20.76
N ASN A 356 -9.33 -16.91 20.97
CA ASN A 356 -10.16 -17.93 21.64
C ASN A 356 -9.95 -19.30 20.97
N THR A 357 -9.72 -20.34 21.78
CA THR A 357 -9.38 -21.70 21.31
C THR A 357 -10.43 -22.29 20.37
N GLN A 358 -11.69 -21.85 20.46
CA GLN A 358 -12.76 -22.22 19.53
C GLN A 358 -12.51 -21.74 18.09
N HIS A 359 -11.73 -20.68 17.91
CA HIS A 359 -11.43 -20.05 16.63
C HIS A 359 -10.00 -20.30 16.13
N ALA A 360 -9.12 -20.84 16.96
CA ALA A 360 -7.70 -21.07 16.64
C ALA A 360 -7.51 -21.87 15.33
N ARG A 361 -8.28 -22.96 15.14
CA ARG A 361 -8.23 -23.77 13.90
C ARG A 361 -8.51 -22.92 12.66
N THR A 362 -9.60 -22.15 12.68
CA THR A 362 -9.99 -21.27 11.57
C THR A 362 -8.95 -20.16 11.36
N CYS A 363 -8.40 -19.62 12.44
CA CYS A 363 -7.35 -18.60 12.40
C CYS A 363 -6.11 -19.09 11.62
N PHE A 364 -5.58 -20.27 11.96
CA PHE A 364 -4.44 -20.84 11.22
C PHE A 364 -4.78 -21.23 9.78
N GLN A 365 -6.03 -21.64 9.50
CA GLN A 365 -6.48 -21.88 8.13
C GLN A 365 -6.48 -20.60 7.30
N ILE A 366 -6.92 -19.48 7.88
CA ILE A 366 -6.91 -18.16 7.21
C ILE A 366 -5.47 -17.73 6.88
N ILE A 367 -4.51 -17.93 7.79
CA ILE A 367 -3.08 -17.64 7.53
C ILE A 367 -2.60 -18.43 6.31
N GLY A 368 -2.87 -19.73 6.27
CA GLY A 368 -2.48 -20.58 5.16
C GLY A 368 -3.03 -20.12 3.81
N GLY A 369 -4.32 -19.78 3.75
CA GLY A 369 -4.93 -19.23 2.53
C GLY A 369 -4.43 -17.82 2.17
N ALA A 370 -4.07 -17.00 3.16
CA ALA A 370 -3.44 -15.69 2.91
C ALA A 370 -2.04 -15.86 2.29
N LEU A 371 -1.25 -16.80 2.80
CA LEU A 371 0.08 -17.14 2.28
C LEU A 371 0.01 -17.76 0.88
N GLU A 372 -0.96 -18.64 0.60
CA GLU A 372 -1.14 -19.23 -0.74
C GLU A 372 -1.26 -18.16 -1.84
N ARG A 373 -1.91 -17.04 -1.53
CA ARG A 373 -2.12 -15.95 -2.49
C ARG A 373 -0.93 -15.00 -2.64
N ARG A 374 0.04 -15.01 -1.73
CA ARG A 374 1.04 -13.94 -1.59
C ARG A 374 2.48 -14.41 -1.45
N ALA A 375 2.69 -15.64 -1.02
CA ALA A 375 3.99 -16.20 -0.74
C ALA A 375 4.33 -17.29 -1.77
N THR A 376 5.62 -17.54 -1.95
CA THR A 376 6.08 -18.76 -2.63
C THR A 376 5.68 -19.99 -1.82
N GLN A 377 5.67 -21.16 -2.47
CA GLN A 377 5.37 -22.41 -1.78
C GLN A 377 6.39 -22.67 -0.66
N GLU A 378 7.68 -22.36 -0.88
CA GLU A 378 8.74 -22.48 0.11
C GLU A 378 8.50 -21.58 1.32
N GLU A 379 8.11 -20.31 1.10
CA GLU A 379 7.75 -19.39 2.18
C GLU A 379 6.51 -19.87 2.95
N LYS A 380 5.47 -20.34 2.26
CA LYS A 380 4.29 -20.90 2.92
C LYS A 380 4.67 -22.08 3.82
N GLN A 381 5.50 -23.00 3.33
CA GLN A 381 5.98 -24.13 4.13
C GLN A 381 6.83 -23.67 5.31
N LEU A 382 7.71 -22.68 5.12
CA LEU A 382 8.51 -22.10 6.18
C LEU A 382 7.64 -21.51 7.29
N TRP A 383 6.68 -20.64 6.94
CA TRP A 383 5.84 -19.96 7.93
C TRP A 383 4.84 -20.91 8.59
N CYS A 384 4.11 -21.71 7.81
CA CYS A 384 3.19 -22.70 8.40
C CYS A 384 3.91 -23.79 9.21
N GLY A 385 5.19 -24.06 8.94
CA GLY A 385 6.02 -24.94 9.75
C GLY A 385 6.30 -24.42 11.16
N LYS A 386 6.22 -23.09 11.37
CA LYS A 386 6.35 -22.44 12.69
C LYS A 386 5.05 -22.48 13.52
N ALA A 387 3.91 -22.87 12.93
CA ALA A 387 2.67 -23.01 13.67
C ALA A 387 2.78 -24.10 14.77
N PRO A 388 1.95 -24.03 15.84
CA PRO A 388 1.82 -25.12 16.81
C PRO A 388 1.52 -26.44 16.11
N GLU A 389 2.01 -27.55 16.68
CA GLU A 389 2.04 -28.86 16.02
C GLU A 389 0.66 -29.29 15.50
N GLU A 390 -0.40 -29.09 16.29
CA GLU A 390 -1.77 -29.45 15.89
C GLU A 390 -2.34 -28.63 14.72
N TYR A 391 -1.76 -27.47 14.40
CA TYR A 391 -2.25 -26.54 13.37
C TYR A 391 -1.36 -26.46 12.12
N ARG A 392 -0.15 -27.05 12.13
CA ARG A 392 0.80 -26.98 11.00
C ARG A 392 0.19 -27.43 9.68
N GLU A 393 -0.43 -28.60 9.67
CA GLU A 393 -1.01 -29.17 8.45
C GLU A 393 -2.28 -28.43 8.02
N ILE A 394 -3.02 -27.82 8.95
CA ILE A 394 -4.16 -26.96 8.61
C ILE A 394 -3.69 -25.71 7.87
N CYS A 395 -2.62 -25.06 8.35
CA CYS A 395 -2.03 -23.89 7.68
C CYS A 395 -1.45 -24.27 6.30
N LYS A 396 -0.65 -25.34 6.22
CA LYS A 396 -0.02 -25.75 4.94
C LYS A 396 -1.02 -26.11 3.85
N ASN A 397 -2.10 -26.79 4.21
CA ASN A 397 -3.08 -27.33 3.26
C ASN A 397 -4.26 -26.39 2.99
N ALA A 398 -4.30 -25.20 3.62
CA ALA A 398 -5.32 -24.20 3.32
C ALA A 398 -5.11 -23.61 1.92
N ALA A 399 -6.21 -23.38 1.20
CA ALA A 399 -6.25 -22.77 -0.13
C ALA A 399 -6.67 -21.30 -0.08
#